data_AF-A0A7Z9VGJ5-F1
#
_entry.id   AF-A0A7Z9VGJ5-F1
#
_cell.length_a   1.000
_cell.length_b   1.000
_cell.length_c   1.000
_cell.angle_alpha   90.00
_cell.angle_beta   90.00
_cell.angle_gamma   90.00
#
_symmetry.space_group_name_H-M   'P 1'
#
loop_
_entity.id
_entity.type
_entity.pdbx_description
1 polymer ?
#
loop_
_entity_poly.entity_id
_entity_poly.type
_entity_poly.pdbx_seq_one_letter_code
_entity_poly.pdbx_strand_id
1 'polypeptide(L)' 'MSQGTIEKISGFIGVALVTGFVLGLAESISSGAAGFWGGLPFWVICFTVLPLVIYDFWDTCFRNK' A
#
# COMPACT_ATOMS: atom_id res chain seq x y z
N MET A 1 20.09 -14.18 -11.08
CA MET A 1 18.64 -14.12 -10.76
C MET A 1 17.87 -14.00 -12.06
N SER A 2 16.75 -14.72 -12.23
CA SER A 2 15.87 -14.52 -13.39
C SER A 2 15.20 -13.15 -13.32
N GLN A 3 14.99 -12.49 -14.46
CA GLN A 3 14.32 -11.17 -14.52
C GLN A 3 12.97 -11.16 -13.80
N GLY A 4 12.16 -12.22 -13.98
CA GLY A 4 10.87 -12.34 -13.29
C GLY A 4 10.97 -12.55 -11.78
N THR A 5 12.11 -13.01 -11.26
CA THR A 5 12.35 -13.08 -9.80
C THR A 5 12.67 -11.68 -9.25
N ILE A 6 13.41 -10.87 -10.00
CA ILE A 6 13.75 -9.50 -9.62
C ILE A 6 12.48 -8.65 -9.57
N GLU A 7 11.62 -8.72 -10.58
CA GLU A 7 10.34 -7.99 -10.64
C GLU A 7 9.43 -8.31 -9.45
N LYS A 8 9.34 -9.60 -9.06
CA LYS A 8 8.53 -10.03 -7.91
C LYS A 8 9.08 -9.50 -6.58
N ILE A 9 10.40 -9.56 -6.40
CA ILE A 9 11.04 -9.10 -5.16
C ILE A 9 10.95 -7.57 -5.04
N SER A 10 11.26 -6.83 -6.12
CA SER A 10 11.17 -5.37 -6.13
C SER A 10 9.72 -4.90 -5.96
N GLY A 11 8.77 -5.54 -6.63
CA GLY A 11 7.34 -5.26 -6.48
C GLY A 11 6.87 -5.52 -5.04
N PHE A 12 7.27 -6.64 -4.43
CA PHE A 12 6.90 -6.96 -3.05
C PHE A 12 7.47 -5.93 -2.06
N ILE A 13 8.73 -5.53 -2.22
CA ILE A 13 9.35 -4.48 -1.40
C ILE A 13 8.59 -3.15 -1.57
N GLY A 14 8.23 -2.79 -2.80
CA GLY A 14 7.45 -1.59 -3.09
C GLY A 14 6.09 -1.58 -2.38
N VAL A 15 5.31 -2.66 -2.51
CA VAL A 15 4.02 -2.80 -1.83
C VAL A 15 4.17 -2.74 -0.31
N ALA A 16 5.19 -3.41 0.25
CA ALA A 16 5.43 -3.43 1.69
C ALA A 16 5.77 -2.02 2.22
N LEU A 17 6.64 -1.28 1.52
CA LEU A 17 7.01 0.09 1.88
C LEU A 17 5.82 1.05 1.79
N VAL A 18 5.06 1.01 0.70
CA VAL A 18 3.87 1.86 0.51
C VAL A 18 2.81 1.54 1.55
N THR A 19 2.54 0.26 1.80
CA THR A 19 1.55 -0.16 2.80
C THR A 19 1.95 0.29 4.20
N GLY A 20 3.21 0.05 4.60
CA GLY A 20 3.73 0.49 5.90
C GLY A 20 3.68 2.00 6.06
N PHE A 21 4.06 2.76 5.03
CA PHE A 21 4.00 4.22 5.03
C PHE A 21 2.58 4.75 5.16
N VAL A 22 1.64 4.28 4.33
CA VAL A 22 0.25 4.76 4.32
C VAL A 22 -0.47 4.44 5.62
N LEU A 23 -0.28 3.23 6.17
CA LEU A 23 -0.86 2.87 7.47
C LEU A 23 -0.24 3.67 8.62
N GLY A 24 1.08 3.89 8.59
CA GLY A 24 1.77 4.74 9.57
C GLY A 24 1.30 6.19 9.52
N LEU A 25 1.07 6.74 8.31
CA LEU A 25 0.45 8.05 8.14
C LEU A 25 -0.99 8.08 8.67
N ALA A 26 -1.77 7.02 8.42
CA ALA A 26 -3.16 6.96 8.87
C ALA A 26 -3.26 6.94 10.40
N GLU A 27 -2.40 6.18 11.05
CA GLU A 27 -2.27 6.15 12.51
C GLU A 27 -1.88 7.54 13.03
N SER A 28 -0.79 8.12 12.51
CA SER A 28 -0.29 9.43 12.95
C SER A 28 -1.31 10.57 12.82
N ILE A 29 -2.13 10.56 11.77
CA ILE A 29 -3.22 11.55 11.58
C ILE A 29 -4.35 11.30 12.59
N SER A 30 -4.68 10.04 12.86
CA SER A 30 -5.79 9.64 13.73
C SER A 30 -5.49 9.81 15.21
N SER A 31 -4.27 9.46 15.65
CA SER A 31 -3.80 9.59 17.02
C SER A 31 -3.27 11.00 17.34
N GLY A 32 -2.81 11.71 16.31
CA GLY A 32 -2.25 13.05 16.41
C GLY A 32 -3.13 14.13 15.77
N ALA A 33 -2.75 14.55 14.56
CA ALA A 33 -3.04 15.87 13.99
C ALA A 33 -4.53 16.24 13.86
N ALA A 34 -5.41 15.26 13.61
CA ALA A 34 -6.83 15.52 13.33
C ALA A 34 -7.78 14.83 14.32
N GLY A 35 -7.24 14.02 15.24
CA GLY A 35 -8.01 13.11 16.09
C GLY A 35 -8.76 12.03 15.29
N PHE A 36 -9.48 11.16 16.00
CA PHE A 36 -10.15 10.00 15.40
C PHE A 36 -11.12 10.38 14.27
N TRP A 37 -11.96 11.39 14.49
CA TRP A 37 -12.96 11.84 13.52
C TRP A 37 -12.36 12.52 12.29
N GLY A 38 -11.22 13.21 12.45
CA GLY A 38 -10.49 13.82 11.34
C GLY A 38 -9.64 12.82 10.55
N GLY A 39 -9.18 11.73 11.19
CA GLY A 39 -8.46 10.63 10.54
C GLY A 39 -9.37 9.66 9.78
N LEU A 40 -10.65 9.54 10.17
CA LEU A 40 -11.63 8.63 9.55
C LEU A 40 -11.76 8.78 8.01
N PRO A 41 -11.88 10.00 7.42
CA PRO A 41 -11.88 10.14 5.96
C PRO A 41 -10.58 9.67 5.30
N PHE A 42 -9.43 9.83 5.96
CA PHE A 42 -8.15 9.34 5.44
C PHE A 42 -8.09 7.81 5.46
N TRP A 43 -8.64 7.16 6.49
CA TRP A 43 -8.76 5.70 6.54
C TRP A 43 -9.62 5.14 5.40
N VAL A 44 -10.72 5.79 5.05
CA VAL A 44 -11.56 5.38 3.90
C VAL A 44 -10.75 5.39 2.60
N ILE A 45 -9.93 6.41 2.40
CA ILE A 45 -9.03 6.50 1.24
C ILE A 45 -8.00 5.37 1.28
N CYS A 46 -7.38 5.11 2.44
CA CYS A 46 -6.41 4.03 2.61
C CYS A 46 -7.01 2.66 2.24
N PHE A 47 -8.23 2.37 2.71
CA PHE A 47 -8.93 1.12 2.38
C PHE A 47 -9.32 1.02 0.90
N THR A 48 -9.42 2.14 0.19
CA THR A 48 -9.68 2.15 -1.25
C THR A 48 -8.39 1.95 -2.05
N VAL A 49 -7.30 2.61 -1.63
CA VAL A 49 -6.04 2.64 -2.39
C VAL A 49 -5.15 1.42 -2.13
N LEU A 50 -5.06 0.91 -0.89
CA LEU A 50 -4.19 -0.24 -0.58
C LEU A 50 -4.57 -1.51 -1.37
N PRO A 51 -5.86 -1.86 -1.53
CA PRO A 51 -6.24 -2.96 -2.42
C PRO A 51 -5.84 -2.74 -3.87
N LEU A 52 -5.88 -1.49 -4.36
CA LEU A 52 -5.44 -1.16 -5.73
C LEU A 52 -3.93 -1.35 -5.89
N VAL A 53 -3.13 -1.01 -4.88
CA VAL A 53 -1.67 -1.24 -4.89
C VAL A 53 -1.35 -2.73 -4.90
N ILE A 54 -2.08 -3.53 -4.11
CA ILE A 54 -1.93 -4.99 -4.11
C ILE A 54 -2.38 -5.58 -5.44
N TYR A 55 -3.47 -5.06 -6.01
CA TYR A 55 -3.97 -5.47 -7.32
C TYR A 55 -2.96 -5.15 -8.43
N ASP A 56 -2.35 -3.97 -8.41
CA ASP A 56 -1.31 -3.56 -9.36
C ASP A 56 -0.07 -4.46 -9.29
N PHE A 57 0.35 -4.83 -8.07
CA PHE A 57 1.41 -5.81 -7.88
C PHE A 57 1.05 -7.19 -8.43
N TRP A 58 -0.19 -7.65 -8.19
CA TRP A 58 -0.66 -8.91 -8.73
C TRP A 58 -0.77 -8.87 -10.26
N ASP A 59 -1.26 -7.77 -10.83
CA ASP A 59 -1.33 -7.53 -12.26
C ASP A 59 0.06 -7.58 -12.90
N THR A 60 0.99 -6.81 -12.38
CA THR A 60 2.35 -6.68 -12.93
C THR A 60 3.18 -7.96 -12.76
N CYS A 61 3.08 -8.65 -11.62
CA CYS A 61 3.95 -9.78 -11.28
C CYS A 61 3.36 -11.16 -11.61
N PHE A 62 2.04 -11.28 -11.72
CA PHE A 62 1.33 -12.55 -11.88
C PHE A 62 0.30 -12.57 -13.01
N ARG A 63 -0.28 -11.43 -13.41
CA ARG A 63 -1.25 -11.43 -14.51
C ARG A 63 -0.51 -11.48 -15.85
N ASN A 64 -0.46 -12.71 -16.38
CA ASN A 64 -0.10 -13.09 -17.75
C ASN A 64 0.76 -12.08 -18.54
N LYS A 65 2.08 -12.33 -18.56
CA LYS A 65 2.70 -12.56 -19.87
C LYS A 65 2.26 -13.93 -20.39
#